data_AF-A0A7Y2BLN4-F1
#
_entry.id   AF-A0A7Y2BLN4-F1
#
_cell.length_a   1.000
_cell.length_b   1.000
_cell.length_c   1.000
_cell.angle_alpha   90.00
_cell.angle_beta   90.00
_cell.angle_gamma   90.00
#
_symmetry.space_group_name_H-M   'P 1'
#
loop_
_entity.id
_entity.type
_entity.pdbx_description
1 polymer ?
#
loop_
_entity_poly.entity_id
_entity_poly.type
_entity_poly.pdbx_seq_one_letter_code
_entity_poly.pdbx_strand_id
1 'polypeptide(L)'
;FTGQFSDETTNGDLAVTVGVNVATEGVYRIEANLFDRNDQPIAWAQAETNLSPGTSDVSLVFYGLAFHDAGAVAPFTMRQLRGYRLRRGDSPHREDMPAYDADYETAARYSLADFRSVEHESPHKQRMLQRYRDAIERGVVLTEPEFVGDGRQP
;
A
#
# COMPACT_ATOMS: atom_id res chain seq x y z
N PHE A 1 -5.96 3.28 15.71
CA PHE A 1 -6.91 3.53 14.61
C PHE A 1 -8.26 3.90 15.20
N THR A 2 -9.05 4.76 14.56
CA THR A 2 -10.35 5.22 15.10
C THR A 2 -11.51 4.26 14.79
N GLY A 3 -11.31 3.33 13.85
CA GLY A 3 -12.36 2.47 13.33
C GLY A 3 -13.33 3.19 12.38
N GLN A 4 -13.05 4.45 12.04
CA GLN A 4 -13.75 5.16 10.97
C GLN A 4 -13.05 4.87 9.65
N PHE A 5 -13.83 4.40 8.67
CA PHE A 5 -13.34 4.05 7.35
C PHE A 5 -14.30 4.56 6.28
N SER A 6 -13.75 4.84 5.11
CA SER A 6 -14.53 5.02 3.88
C SER A 6 -13.75 4.47 2.69
N ASP A 7 -14.45 4.15 1.62
CA ASP A 7 -13.87 3.61 0.40
C ASP A 7 -14.44 4.31 -0.82
N GLU A 8 -13.59 4.55 -1.81
CA GLU A 8 -13.99 5.06 -3.12
C GLU A 8 -13.05 4.57 -4.22
N THR A 9 -13.51 4.60 -5.47
CA THR A 9 -12.63 4.43 -6.62
C THR A 9 -12.09 5.78 -7.09
N THR A 10 -10.77 5.91 -7.14
CA THR A 10 -10.08 7.10 -7.66
C THR A 10 -9.18 6.70 -8.82
N ASN A 11 -9.44 7.22 -10.02
CA ASN A 11 -8.66 6.92 -11.25
C ASN A 11 -8.48 5.41 -11.54
N GLY A 12 -9.51 4.62 -11.23
CA GLY A 12 -9.52 3.18 -11.43
C GLY A 12 -8.72 2.38 -10.39
N ASP A 13 -8.32 2.99 -9.27
CA ASP A 13 -7.75 2.32 -8.10
C ASP A 13 -8.75 2.39 -6.94
N LEU A 14 -8.72 1.41 -6.03
CA LEU A 14 -9.48 1.48 -4.78
C LEU A 14 -8.70 2.30 -3.75
N ALA A 15 -9.29 3.37 -3.24
CA ALA A 15 -8.77 4.13 -2.11
C ALA A 15 -9.61 3.81 -0.87
N VAL A 16 -8.97 3.27 0.17
CA VAL A 16 -9.58 3.08 1.49
C VAL A 16 -9.00 4.13 2.43
N THR A 17 -9.84 5.04 2.90
CA THR A 17 -9.48 6.04 3.89
C THR A 17 -9.63 5.47 5.29
N VAL A 18 -8.57 5.59 6.07
CA VAL A 18 -8.44 5.06 7.43
C VAL A 18 -8.30 6.23 8.40
N GLY A 19 -9.21 6.30 9.37
CA GLY A 19 -9.09 7.25 10.47
C GLY A 19 -8.01 6.85 11.48
N VAL A 20 -7.09 7.77 11.74
CA VAL A 20 -5.96 7.61 12.67
C VAL A 20 -6.04 8.66 13.76
N ASN A 21 -5.75 8.25 15.00
CA ASN A 21 -5.58 9.16 16.13
C ASN A 21 -4.10 9.17 16.52
N VAL A 22 -3.49 10.35 16.50
CA VAL A 22 -2.05 10.55 16.60
C VAL A 22 -1.74 11.27 17.91
N ALA A 23 -0.95 10.63 18.78
CA ALA A 23 -0.51 11.23 20.04
C ALA A 23 0.79 12.02 19.88
N THR A 24 1.69 11.56 19.00
CA THR A 24 3.02 12.14 18.81
C THR A 24 3.23 12.43 17.33
N GLU A 25 3.65 13.64 17.01
CA GLU A 25 3.98 14.04 15.64
C GLU A 25 5.08 13.15 15.05
N GLY A 26 4.97 12.85 13.76
CA GLY A 26 6.07 12.28 13.00
C GLY A 26 5.64 11.59 11.73
N VAL A 27 6.59 10.89 11.10
CA VAL A 27 6.35 10.09 9.91
C VAL A 27 5.79 8.73 10.32
N TYR A 28 4.57 8.42 9.89
CA TYR A 28 3.92 7.14 10.11
C TYR A 28 3.92 6.32 8.84
N ARG A 29 4.07 5.00 9.00
CA ARG A 29 3.79 4.03 7.96
C ARG A 29 2.55 3.24 8.35
N ILE A 30 1.54 3.25 7.51
CA ILE A 30 0.28 2.50 7.68
C ILE A 30 0.19 1.49 6.54
N GLU A 31 -0.21 0.27 6.84
CA GLU A 31 -0.28 -0.81 5.85
C GLU A 31 -1.42 -1.79 6.16
N ALA A 32 -1.98 -2.38 5.11
CA ALA A 32 -3.06 -3.37 5.19
C ALA A 32 -3.07 -4.30 3.98
N ASN A 33 -3.79 -5.41 4.10
CA ASN A 33 -4.01 -6.38 3.03
C ASN A 33 -5.49 -6.34 2.61
N LEU A 34 -5.76 -6.52 1.32
CA LEU A 34 -7.10 -6.58 0.77
C LEU A 34 -7.39 -7.99 0.25
N PHE A 35 -8.57 -8.49 0.58
CA PHE A 35 -9.06 -9.81 0.20
C PHE A 35 -10.38 -9.69 -0.56
N ASP A 36 -10.67 -10.67 -1.41
CA ASP A 36 -11.97 -10.80 -2.07
C ASP A 36 -12.99 -11.53 -1.16
N ARG A 37 -14.23 -11.67 -1.64
CA ARG A 37 -15.31 -12.36 -0.90
C ARG A 37 -15.03 -13.84 -0.57
N ASN A 38 -14.06 -14.45 -1.24
CA ASN A 38 -13.67 -15.85 -1.09
C ASN A 38 -12.38 -15.98 -0.26
N ASP A 39 -12.00 -14.93 0.45
CA ASP A 39 -10.77 -14.83 1.23
C ASP A 39 -9.48 -14.97 0.39
N GLN A 40 -9.54 -14.70 -0.91
CA GLN A 40 -8.35 -14.67 -1.76
C GLN A 40 -7.63 -13.32 -1.63
N PRO A 41 -6.30 -13.30 -1.42
CA PRO A 41 -5.55 -12.05 -1.35
C PRO A 41 -5.54 -11.35 -2.71
N ILE A 42 -5.92 -10.08 -2.73
CA ILE A 42 -5.90 -9.23 -3.94
C ILE A 42 -4.61 -8.42 -3.96
N ALA A 43 -4.33 -7.66 -2.90
CA ALA A 43 -3.24 -6.71 -2.87
C ALA A 43 -2.83 -6.30 -1.45
N TRP A 44 -1.61 -5.79 -1.33
CA TRP A 44 -1.11 -5.09 -0.14
C TRP A 44 -0.96 -3.60 -0.47
N ALA A 45 -1.32 -2.73 0.47
CA ALA A 45 -1.15 -1.29 0.36
C ALA A 45 -0.39 -0.72 1.54
N GLN A 46 0.37 0.35 1.29
CA GLN A 46 1.11 1.10 2.29
C GLN A 46 1.05 2.59 2.00
N ALA A 47 0.84 3.38 3.05
CA ALA A 47 1.00 4.82 3.05
C ALA A 47 2.11 5.23 4.03
N GLU A 48 3.01 6.12 3.60
CA GLU A 48 3.95 6.82 4.48
C GLU A 48 3.61 8.30 4.47
N THR A 49 3.31 8.89 5.63
CA THR A 49 2.87 10.28 5.72
C THR A 49 3.29 10.93 7.04
N ASN A 50 3.51 12.24 7.04
CA ASN A 50 3.77 13.00 8.25
C ASN A 50 2.44 13.38 8.90
N LEU A 51 2.24 13.00 10.16
CA LEU A 51 1.01 13.27 10.90
C LEU A 51 1.29 14.13 12.12
N SER A 52 0.45 15.14 12.33
CA SER A 52 0.43 15.98 13.54
C SER A 52 -0.49 15.37 14.60
N PRO A 53 -0.37 15.76 15.88
CA PRO A 53 -1.25 15.26 16.93
C PRO A 53 -2.72 15.57 16.67
N GLY A 54 -3.60 14.60 16.95
CA GLY A 54 -5.04 14.70 16.70
C GLY A 54 -5.57 13.61 15.76
N THR A 55 -6.78 13.81 15.25
CA THR A 55 -7.38 12.91 14.26
C THR A 55 -6.93 13.30 12.85
N SER A 56 -6.57 12.31 12.05
CA SER A 56 -6.19 12.48 10.65
C SER A 56 -6.66 11.30 9.83
N ASP A 57 -6.89 11.53 8.55
CA ASP A 57 -7.27 10.51 7.59
C ASP A 57 -6.06 10.10 6.75
N VAL A 58 -5.87 8.80 6.56
CA VAL A 58 -4.78 8.22 5.77
C VAL A 58 -5.38 7.32 4.69
N SER A 59 -5.06 7.60 3.42
CA SER A 59 -5.56 6.80 2.29
C SER A 59 -4.60 5.66 1.94
N LEU A 60 -5.11 4.44 1.96
CA LEU A 60 -4.44 3.25 1.44
C LEU A 60 -4.97 2.97 0.02
N VAL A 61 -4.08 2.98 -0.96
CA VAL A 61 -4.43 2.81 -2.38
C VAL A 61 -4.08 1.40 -2.83
N PHE A 62 -5.08 0.66 -3.31
CA PHE A 62 -4.95 -0.65 -3.95
C PHE A 62 -5.12 -0.49 -5.46
N TYR A 63 -4.08 -0.84 -6.21
CA TYR A 63 -4.04 -0.58 -7.65
C TYR A 63 -5.02 -1.45 -8.43
N GLY A 64 -5.73 -0.84 -9.38
CA GLY A 64 -6.78 -1.48 -10.16
C GLY A 64 -6.33 -2.75 -10.89
N LEU A 65 -5.10 -2.76 -11.40
CA LEU A 65 -4.55 -3.91 -12.13
C LEU A 65 -4.57 -5.19 -11.27
N ALA A 66 -4.32 -5.08 -9.97
CA ALA A 66 -4.31 -6.22 -9.06
C ALA A 66 -5.68 -6.91 -8.96
N PHE A 67 -6.78 -6.15 -9.11
CA PHE A 67 -8.13 -6.72 -9.11
C PHE A 67 -8.36 -7.57 -10.36
N HIS A 68 -7.87 -7.13 -11.52
CA HIS A 68 -7.94 -7.89 -12.77
C HIS A 68 -7.07 -9.14 -12.74
N ASP A 69 -5.83 -9.01 -12.27
CA ASP A 69 -4.88 -10.13 -12.16
C ASP A 69 -5.39 -11.22 -11.22
N ALA A 70 -6.03 -10.82 -10.10
CA ALA A 70 -6.63 -11.74 -9.15
C ALA A 70 -7.99 -12.31 -9.58
N GLY A 71 -8.63 -11.76 -10.62
CA GLY A 71 -10.02 -12.07 -10.96
C GLY A 71 -10.97 -11.78 -9.79
N ALA A 72 -10.71 -10.70 -9.04
CA ALA A 72 -11.30 -10.44 -7.74
C ALA A 72 -12.83 -10.32 -7.78
N VAL A 73 -13.49 -10.87 -6.76
CA VAL A 73 -14.95 -10.84 -6.63
C VAL A 73 -15.36 -10.08 -5.37
N ALA A 74 -16.14 -9.01 -5.56
CA ALA A 74 -16.65 -8.16 -4.48
C ALA A 74 -17.70 -8.87 -3.58
N PRO A 75 -17.92 -8.42 -2.33
CA PRO A 75 -17.26 -7.28 -1.67
C PRO A 75 -15.80 -7.57 -1.33
N PHE A 76 -15.03 -6.52 -1.05
CA PHE A 76 -13.63 -6.65 -0.65
C PHE A 76 -13.48 -6.38 0.84
N THR A 77 -12.55 -7.09 1.49
CA THR A 77 -12.29 -6.96 2.93
C THR A 77 -10.84 -6.53 3.15
N MET A 78 -10.66 -5.37 3.78
CA MET A 78 -9.36 -4.93 4.29
C MET A 78 -9.10 -5.57 5.65
N ARG A 79 -7.93 -6.20 5.80
CA ARG A 79 -7.49 -6.92 7.00
C ARG A 79 -6.08 -6.56 7.40
N GLN A 80 -5.71 -6.97 8.61
CA GLN A 80 -4.34 -6.87 9.13
C GLN A 80 -3.81 -5.43 9.07
N LEU A 81 -4.70 -4.47 9.37
CA LEU A 81 -4.38 -3.06 9.44
C LEU A 81 -3.39 -2.81 10.57
N ARG A 82 -2.25 -2.24 10.22
CA ARG A 82 -1.16 -1.99 11.15
C ARG A 82 -0.45 -0.71 10.79
N GLY A 83 0.22 -0.14 11.77
CA GLY A 83 0.98 1.07 11.54
C GLY A 83 2.01 1.31 12.62
N TYR A 84 2.97 2.17 12.33
CA TYR A 84 4.01 2.54 13.26
C TYR A 84 4.60 3.91 12.90
N ARG A 85 5.10 4.63 13.91
CA ARG A 85 5.86 5.87 13.73
C ARG A 85 7.32 5.53 13.52
N LEU A 86 7.93 6.11 12.48
CA LEU A 86 9.36 5.98 12.21
C LEU A 86 10.17 6.83 13.20
N ARG A 87 11.18 6.22 13.83
CA ARG A 87 12.15 6.88 14.71
C ARG A 87 13.55 6.78 14.11
N ARG A 88 13.80 7.59 13.08
CA ARG A 88 15.11 7.59 12.38
C ARG A 88 16.20 8.02 13.36
N GLY A 89 17.21 7.17 13.55
CA GLY A 89 18.36 7.45 14.42
C GLY A 89 18.24 6.97 15.88
N ASP A 90 17.07 6.47 16.31
CA ASP A 90 16.86 5.91 17.65
C ASP A 90 16.74 4.38 17.61
N SER A 91 16.97 3.69 18.73
CA SER A 91 16.63 2.27 18.90
C SER A 91 15.52 2.10 19.95
N PRO A 92 14.38 1.45 19.63
CA PRO A 92 14.02 0.88 18.32
C PRO A 92 13.74 1.96 17.27
N HIS A 93 14.04 1.65 16.00
CA HIS A 93 13.85 2.55 14.85
C HIS A 93 12.36 2.82 14.51
N ARG A 94 11.43 2.28 15.30
CA ARG A 94 10.00 2.47 15.14
C ARG A 94 9.28 2.39 16.49
N GLU A 95 8.10 3.01 16.53
CA GLU A 95 7.14 2.92 17.62
C GLU A 95 5.83 2.39 17.03
N ASP A 96 5.46 1.15 17.40
CA ASP A 96 4.29 0.49 16.85
C ASP A 96 2.99 1.13 17.37
N MET A 97 2.02 1.33 16.49
CA MET A 97 0.68 1.75 16.89
C MET A 97 -0.03 0.60 17.61
N PRO A 98 -1.02 0.89 18.46
CA PRO A 98 -1.88 -0.16 19.03
C PRO A 98 -2.48 -1.06 17.95
N ALA A 99 -2.54 -2.36 18.23
CA ALA A 99 -3.14 -3.34 17.34
C ALA A 99 -4.59 -2.97 17.00
N TYR A 100 -5.03 -3.35 15.81
CA TYR A 100 -6.40 -3.19 15.34
C TYR A 100 -6.89 -4.51 14.77
N ASP A 101 -7.70 -5.20 15.56
CA ASP A 101 -8.09 -6.60 15.30
C ASP A 101 -9.47 -6.70 14.62
N ALA A 102 -9.90 -5.64 13.93
CA ALA A 102 -11.14 -5.64 13.17
C ALA A 102 -10.87 -5.53 11.67
N ASP A 103 -11.74 -6.19 10.91
CA ASP A 103 -11.77 -6.13 9.46
C ASP A 103 -12.69 -4.99 9.00
N TYR A 104 -12.45 -4.52 7.77
CA TYR A 104 -13.31 -3.55 7.11
C TYR A 104 -13.77 -4.09 5.76
N GLU A 105 -15.07 -4.33 5.61
CA GLU A 105 -15.68 -4.63 4.32
C GLU A 105 -16.03 -3.31 3.60
N THR A 106 -15.69 -3.20 2.31
CA THR A 106 -16.00 -2.02 1.50
C THR A 106 -17.50 -1.71 1.52
N ALA A 107 -17.86 -0.45 1.75
CA ALA A 107 -19.24 0.00 1.83
C ALA A 107 -19.90 0.13 0.45
N ALA A 108 -19.12 0.46 -0.59
CA ALA A 108 -19.62 0.51 -1.96
C ALA A 108 -19.64 -0.87 -2.62
N ARG A 109 -20.43 -0.99 -3.70
CA ARG A 109 -20.48 -2.19 -4.54
C ARG A 109 -19.57 -2.00 -5.75
N TYR A 110 -18.48 -2.76 -5.80
CA TYR A 110 -17.52 -2.71 -6.89
C TYR A 110 -17.66 -3.88 -7.86
N SER A 111 -17.15 -3.66 -9.06
CA SER A 111 -16.97 -4.63 -10.13
C SER A 111 -15.58 -4.43 -10.76
N LEU A 112 -15.10 -5.42 -11.51
CA LEU A 112 -13.82 -5.27 -12.23
C LEU A 112 -13.82 -4.10 -13.22
N ALA A 113 -14.98 -3.68 -13.72
CA ALA A 113 -15.09 -2.55 -14.64
C ALA A 113 -14.77 -1.19 -13.99
N ASP A 114 -14.84 -1.11 -12.65
CA ASP A 114 -14.48 0.10 -11.91
C ASP A 114 -12.96 0.28 -11.82
N PHE A 115 -12.19 -0.79 -12.04
CA PHE A 115 -10.74 -0.80 -11.87
C PHE A 115 -10.02 -0.71 -13.21
N ARG A 116 -8.92 0.05 -13.25
CA ARG A 116 -8.07 0.10 -14.44
C ARG A 116 -7.27 -1.19 -14.59
N SER A 117 -7.07 -1.64 -15.82
CA SER A 117 -6.31 -2.86 -16.15
C SER A 117 -4.89 -2.57 -16.68
N VAL A 118 -4.36 -1.38 -16.41
CA VAL A 118 -3.03 -0.94 -16.87
C VAL A 118 -2.08 -0.74 -15.70
N GLU A 119 -0.80 -1.03 -15.93
CA GLU A 119 0.24 -0.88 -14.91
C GLU A 119 0.33 0.58 -14.43
N HIS A 120 0.49 0.77 -13.11
CA HIS A 120 0.68 2.09 -12.53
C HIS A 120 2.08 2.65 -12.86
N GLU A 121 2.14 3.78 -13.57
CA GLU A 121 3.39 4.52 -13.75
C GLU A 121 3.71 5.35 -12.49
N SER A 122 4.66 4.88 -11.66
CA SER A 122 5.10 5.66 -10.51
C SER A 122 6.23 6.65 -10.89
N PRO A 123 6.20 7.90 -10.39
CA PRO A 123 7.32 8.84 -10.58
C PRO A 123 8.65 8.31 -10.04
N HIS A 124 8.63 7.43 -9.03
CA HIS A 124 9.82 6.76 -8.54
C HIS A 124 10.39 5.77 -9.56
N LYS A 125 9.54 4.95 -10.21
CA LYS A 125 9.93 4.03 -11.29
C LYS A 125 10.52 4.82 -12.46
N GLN A 126 9.90 5.93 -12.86
CA GLN A 126 10.44 6.82 -13.89
C GLN A 126 11.79 7.42 -13.50
N ARG A 127 11.94 7.92 -12.26
CA ARG A 127 13.25 8.42 -11.75
C ARG A 127 14.32 7.33 -11.73
N MET A 128 13.96 6.10 -11.37
CA MET A 128 14.90 4.99 -11.34
C MET A 128 15.31 4.57 -12.77
N LEU A 129 14.36 4.44 -13.69
CA LEU A 129 14.61 4.18 -15.11
C LEU A 129 15.48 5.28 -15.74
N GLN A 130 15.23 6.55 -15.41
CA GLN A 130 16.05 7.67 -15.86
C GLN A 130 17.49 7.55 -15.33
N ARG A 131 17.67 7.26 -14.04
CA ARG A 131 19.00 7.03 -13.46
C ARG A 131 19.74 5.88 -14.14
N TYR A 132 19.05 4.80 -14.49
CA TYR A 132 19.64 3.68 -15.22
C TYR A 132 20.05 4.07 -16.64
N ARG A 133 19.21 4.80 -17.37
CA ARG A 133 19.55 5.33 -18.71
C ARG A 133 20.79 6.23 -18.66
N ASP A 134 20.82 7.19 -17.75
CA ASP A 134 21.97 8.09 -17.56
C ASP A 134 23.25 7.33 -17.14
N ALA A 135 23.12 6.18 -16.47
CA ALA A 135 24.26 5.34 -16.11
C ALA A 135 24.81 4.60 -17.34
N ILE A 136 23.94 4.02 -18.17
CA ILE A 136 24.31 3.36 -19.43
C ILE A 136 25.00 4.36 -20.37
N GLU A 137 24.47 5.58 -20.51
CA GLU A 137 25.07 6.64 -21.33
C GLU A 137 26.47 7.04 -20.83
N ARG A 138 26.71 6.95 -19.53
CA ARG A 138 28.04 7.16 -18.91
C ARG A 138 28.98 5.95 -19.01
N GLY A 139 28.57 4.90 -19.72
CA GLY A 139 29.36 3.68 -19.91
C GLY A 139 29.32 2.71 -18.73
N VAL A 140 28.37 2.86 -17.81
CA VAL A 140 28.16 1.90 -16.72
C VAL A 140 27.46 0.67 -17.29
N VAL A 141 28.12 -0.48 -17.23
CA VAL A 141 27.50 -1.77 -17.57
C VAL A 141 26.56 -2.15 -16.43
N LEU A 142 25.25 -2.11 -16.70
CA LEU A 142 24.25 -2.67 -15.80
C LEU A 142 24.33 -4.19 -15.92
N THR A 143 24.96 -4.83 -14.95
CA THR A 143 24.84 -6.27 -14.78
C THR A 143 23.42 -6.59 -14.35
N GLU A 144 22.72 -7.45 -15.11
CA GLU A 144 21.55 -8.13 -14.58
C GLU A 144 22.00 -8.85 -13.29
N PRO A 145 21.35 -8.59 -12.15
CA PRO A 145 21.64 -9.39 -10.96
C PRO A 145 21.31 -10.83 -11.30
N GLU A 146 22.27 -11.74 -11.13
CA GLU A 146 21.98 -13.16 -11.19
C GLU A 146 20.91 -13.47 -10.14
N PHE A 147 19.71 -13.85 -10.59
CA PHE A 147 18.66 -14.33 -9.71
C PHE A 147 19.05 -15.72 -9.21
N VAL A 148 19.81 -15.77 -8.11
CA VAL A 148 20.17 -17.02 -7.42
C VAL A 148 19.17 -17.25 -6.29
N GLY A 149 17.93 -17.61 -6.64
CA GLY A 149 16.90 -17.94 -5.66
C GLY A 149 15.69 -18.59 -6.33
N ASP A 150 15.24 -19.73 -5.81
CA ASP A 150 14.13 -20.54 -6.36
C ASP A 150 12.73 -19.97 -6.08
N GLY A 151 12.65 -18.73 -5.58
CA GLY A 151 11.39 -18.06 -5.26
C GLY A 151 10.62 -18.66 -4.08
N ARG A 152 11.19 -19.61 -3.32
CA ARG A 152 10.57 -20.12 -2.08
C ARG A 152 11.31 -19.54 -0.88
N GLN A 153 10.69 -18.60 -0.18
CA GLN A 153 11.11 -18.27 1.18
C GLN A 153 10.49 -19.28 2.17
N PRO A 154 11.23 -19.68 3.22
CA PRO A 154 10.73 -20.56 4.28
C PRO A 154 9.65 -19.89 5.14
#